data_AF-A0A3P9A153-F1
#
_entry.id   AF-A0A3P9A153-F1
#
_cell.length_a   1.000
_cell.length_b   1.000
_cell.length_c   1.000
_cell.angle_alpha   90.00
_cell.angle_beta   90.00
_cell.angle_gamma   90.00
#
_symmetry.space_group_name_H-M   'P 1'
#
loop_
_entity.id
_entity.type
_entity.pdbx_description
1 polymer ?
#
loop_
_entity_poly.entity_id
_entity_poly.type
_entity_poly.pdbx_seq_one_letter_code
_entity_poly.pdbx_strand_id
1 'polypeptide(L)'
;MALNSAGEEAQSLSSLGLYEAQFFGFTPKTCMWRVHSAFQDCLNELLLIIEEVFVRKLSTTEPSGEQLRSTARQCTQKLQIFLQERFKSLSGRMETFLVNKVFSVPSNVLLPEDQPHEKYPQGLEEVLKLESSLTDLQQAYQTELCARQALLAELDEQRDVREQLDGILKWIEELQAMWMQEGMGSFNSSFHGMIQSVRKLQTVIGEISK
;
A
#
# COMPACT_ATOMS: atom_id res chain seq x y z
N MET A 1 7.15 24.80 20.43
CA MET A 1 5.74 24.70 20.86
C MET A 1 5.02 23.46 20.37
N ALA A 2 5.39 22.84 19.23
CA ALA A 2 4.75 21.62 18.72
C ALA A 2 5.08 20.30 19.45
N LEU A 3 6.11 20.27 20.32
CA LEU A 3 6.51 19.05 21.06
C LEU A 3 5.67 18.81 22.33
N ASN A 4 5.04 19.85 22.89
CA ASN A 4 4.23 19.70 24.11
C ASN A 4 2.79 19.25 23.81
N SER A 5 2.25 19.55 22.62
CA SER A 5 0.88 19.13 22.26
C SER A 5 0.80 17.62 21.98
N ALA A 6 1.83 17.01 21.39
CA ALA A 6 1.88 15.57 21.15
C ALA A 6 1.95 14.76 22.46
N GLY A 7 2.60 15.31 23.50
CA GLY A 7 2.68 14.69 24.83
C GLY A 7 1.36 14.76 25.61
N GLU A 8 0.60 15.85 25.47
CA GLU A 8 -0.73 16.00 26.09
C GLU A 8 -1.79 15.15 25.37
N GLU A 9 -1.75 15.05 24.04
CA GLU A 9 -2.64 14.19 23.27
C GLU A 9 -2.39 12.70 23.58
N ALA A 10 -1.13 12.26 23.65
CA ALA A 10 -0.77 10.88 24.02
C ALA A 10 -1.23 10.49 25.44
N GLN A 11 -1.26 11.44 26.38
CA GLN A 11 -1.79 11.21 27.74
C GLN A 11 -3.33 11.10 27.77
N SER A 12 -4.01 11.83 26.89
CA SER A 12 -5.47 11.72 26.74
C SER A 12 -5.90 10.41 26.05
N LEU A 13 -5.10 9.94 25.07
CA LEU A 13 -5.33 8.71 24.31
C LEU A 13 -4.99 7.44 25.10
N SER A 14 -3.93 7.48 25.92
CA SER A 14 -3.61 6.38 26.85
C SER A 14 -4.68 6.20 27.93
N SER A 15 -5.36 7.27 28.32
CA SER A 15 -6.54 7.18 29.21
C SER A 15 -7.73 6.46 28.55
N LEU A 16 -7.83 6.41 27.22
CA LEU A 16 -8.91 5.72 26.52
C LEU A 16 -8.69 4.21 26.38
N GLY A 17 -7.45 3.72 26.52
CA GLY A 17 -7.09 2.32 26.32
C GLY A 17 -7.26 1.87 24.86
N LEU A 18 -6.75 2.68 23.92
CA LEU A 18 -6.90 2.40 22.49
C LEU A 18 -6.13 1.16 22.03
N TYR A 19 -4.98 0.90 22.63
CA TYR A 19 -4.17 -0.28 22.33
C TYR A 19 -4.86 -1.56 22.78
N GLU A 20 -5.44 -1.52 23.98
CA GLU A 20 -6.32 -2.56 24.49
C GLU A 20 -7.54 -2.76 23.58
N ALA A 21 -8.11 -1.67 23.05
CA ALA A 21 -9.27 -1.75 22.16
C ALA A 21 -8.94 -2.39 20.80
N GLN A 22 -7.72 -2.21 20.28
CA GLN A 22 -7.26 -2.93 19.10
C GLN A 22 -7.23 -4.45 19.35
N PHE A 23 -6.78 -4.87 20.54
CA PHE A 23 -6.73 -6.29 20.90
C PHE A 23 -8.10 -6.89 21.22
N PHE A 24 -8.92 -6.21 22.03
CA PHE A 24 -10.20 -6.74 22.52
C PHE A 24 -11.40 -6.42 21.62
N GLY A 25 -11.27 -5.47 20.69
CA GLY A 25 -12.38 -4.97 19.86
C GLY A 25 -13.36 -4.06 20.60
N PHE A 26 -13.07 -3.70 21.86
CA PHE A 26 -13.83 -2.75 22.66
C PHE A 26 -12.90 -2.07 23.67
N THR A 27 -13.26 -0.86 24.12
CA THR A 27 -12.49 -0.21 25.18
C THR A 27 -12.85 -0.81 26.55
N PRO A 28 -11.87 -1.03 27.44
CA PRO A 28 -12.12 -1.55 28.79
C PRO A 28 -13.16 -0.75 29.56
N LYS A 29 -13.13 0.59 29.44
CA LYS A 29 -14.11 1.50 30.07
C LYS A 29 -15.54 1.24 29.60
N THR A 30 -15.76 1.04 28.30
CA THR A 30 -17.11 0.75 27.78
C THR A 30 -17.61 -0.62 28.25
N CYS A 31 -16.74 -1.63 28.31
CA CYS A 31 -17.10 -2.93 28.88
C CYS A 31 -17.53 -2.79 30.35
N MET A 32 -16.72 -2.09 31.16
CA MET A 32 -17.01 -1.88 32.57
C MET A 32 -18.30 -1.09 32.81
N TRP A 33 -18.58 -0.10 31.99
CA TRP A 33 -19.85 0.63 32.04
C TRP A 33 -21.05 -0.29 31.78
N ARG A 34 -20.98 -1.17 30.78
CA ARG A 34 -22.06 -2.13 30.50
C ARG A 34 -22.27 -3.11 31.65
N VAL A 35 -21.18 -3.61 32.23
CA VAL A 35 -21.23 -4.49 33.40
C VAL A 35 -21.86 -3.77 34.59
N HIS A 36 -21.44 -2.53 34.88
CA HIS A 36 -22.00 -1.72 35.96
C HIS A 36 -23.51 -1.51 35.78
N SER A 37 -23.95 -1.12 34.57
CA SER A 37 -25.37 -0.92 34.27
C SER A 37 -26.16 -2.22 34.46
N ALA A 38 -25.67 -3.36 33.97
CA ALA A 38 -26.34 -4.65 34.14
C ALA A 38 -26.51 -5.02 35.63
N PHE A 39 -25.48 -4.85 36.45
CA PHE A 39 -25.58 -5.09 37.89
C PHE A 39 -26.57 -4.15 38.57
N GLN A 40 -26.59 -2.87 38.17
CA GLN A 40 -27.52 -1.88 38.72
C GLN A 40 -28.97 -2.21 38.35
N ASP A 41 -29.22 -2.62 37.11
CA ASP A 41 -30.54 -3.03 36.64
C ASP A 41 -31.03 -4.26 37.41
N CYS A 42 -30.20 -5.29 37.56
CA CYS A 42 -30.54 -6.48 38.35
C CYS A 42 -30.83 -6.14 39.82
N LEU A 43 -30.06 -5.23 40.43
CA LEU A 43 -30.28 -4.81 41.81
C LEU A 43 -31.63 -4.11 41.98
N ASN A 44 -31.96 -3.21 41.05
CA ASN A 44 -33.24 -2.52 41.06
C ASN A 44 -34.41 -3.49 40.85
N GLU A 45 -34.28 -4.45 39.91
CA GLU A 45 -35.28 -5.48 39.66
C GLU A 45 -35.52 -6.36 40.90
N LEU A 46 -34.45 -6.83 41.55
CA LEU A 46 -34.56 -7.62 42.78
C LEU A 46 -35.27 -6.85 43.90
N LEU A 47 -34.97 -5.55 44.07
CA LEU A 47 -35.64 -4.73 45.09
C LEU A 47 -37.14 -4.57 44.82
N LEU A 48 -37.55 -4.47 43.55
CA LEU A 48 -38.97 -4.43 43.18
C LEU A 48 -39.68 -5.75 43.50
N ILE A 49 -39.06 -6.89 43.17
CA ILE A 49 -39.60 -8.22 43.48
C ILE A 49 -39.72 -8.41 45.00
N ILE A 50 -38.70 -8.00 45.75
CA ILE A 50 -38.68 -8.07 47.21
C ILE A 50 -39.82 -7.24 47.79
N GLU A 51 -39.99 -5.99 47.35
CA GLU A 51 -41.07 -5.10 47.78
C GLU A 51 -42.45 -5.74 47.52
N GLU A 52 -42.65 -6.28 46.31
CA GLU A 52 -43.91 -6.92 45.92
C GLU A 52 -44.22 -8.16 46.76
N VAL A 53 -43.23 -9.03 46.98
CA VAL A 53 -43.38 -10.24 47.79
C VAL A 53 -43.71 -9.88 49.24
N PHE A 54 -43.04 -8.89 49.82
CA PHE A 54 -43.34 -8.43 51.18
C PHE A 54 -44.76 -7.88 51.30
N VAL A 55 -45.18 -7.01 50.37
CA VAL A 55 -46.55 -6.48 50.36
C VAL A 55 -47.55 -7.63 50.23
N ARG A 56 -47.34 -8.57 49.29
CA ARG A 56 -48.27 -9.69 49.05
C ARG A 56 -48.41 -10.61 50.28
N LYS A 57 -47.29 -10.93 50.94
CA LYS A 57 -47.29 -11.81 52.11
C LYS A 57 -47.91 -11.16 53.34
N LEU A 58 -47.65 -9.87 53.58
CA LEU A 58 -48.15 -9.15 54.74
C LEU A 58 -49.62 -8.69 54.57
N SER A 59 -50.06 -8.43 53.33
CA SER A 59 -51.48 -8.11 53.05
C SER A 59 -52.45 -9.28 53.35
N THR A 60 -51.93 -10.49 53.53
CA THR A 60 -52.76 -11.65 53.92
C THR A 60 -53.09 -11.63 55.41
N THR A 61 -52.34 -10.87 56.22
CA THR A 61 -52.41 -10.87 57.68
C THR A 61 -53.06 -9.59 58.25
N GLU A 62 -52.91 -8.45 57.58
CA GLU A 62 -53.36 -7.13 58.08
C GLU A 62 -54.26 -6.40 57.05
N PRO A 63 -55.39 -5.77 57.46
CA PRO A 63 -56.33 -5.12 56.54
C PRO A 63 -55.90 -3.72 56.04
N SER A 64 -54.79 -3.16 56.52
CA SER A 64 -54.30 -1.82 56.16
C SER A 64 -53.32 -1.82 54.97
N GLY A 65 -53.82 -2.22 53.79
CA GLY A 65 -52.99 -2.44 52.60
C GLY A 65 -52.24 -1.21 52.06
N GLU A 66 -52.80 0.00 52.20
CA GLU A 66 -52.17 1.23 51.69
C GLU A 66 -51.01 1.72 52.57
N GLN A 67 -51.15 1.66 53.89
CA GLN A 67 -50.08 2.01 54.83
C GLN A 67 -48.93 1.01 54.78
N LEU A 68 -49.25 -0.26 54.56
CA LEU A 68 -48.25 -1.31 54.37
C LEU A 68 -47.42 -1.07 53.11
N ARG A 69 -48.05 -0.71 51.98
CA ARG A 69 -47.36 -0.38 50.72
C ARG A 69 -46.44 0.83 50.86
N SER A 70 -46.91 1.90 51.50
CA SER A 70 -46.10 3.11 51.67
C SER A 70 -44.91 2.86 52.62
N THR A 71 -45.11 2.08 53.68
CA THR A 71 -44.03 1.69 54.60
C THR A 71 -43.02 0.76 53.91
N ALA A 72 -43.50 -0.26 53.18
CA ALA A 72 -42.64 -1.14 52.39
C ALA A 72 -41.82 -0.34 51.37
N ARG A 73 -42.43 0.60 50.66
CA ARG A 73 -41.74 1.47 49.71
C ARG A 73 -40.63 2.29 50.36
N GLN A 74 -40.91 2.91 51.51
CA GLN A 74 -39.90 3.68 52.25
C GLN A 74 -38.74 2.81 52.74
N CYS A 75 -39.03 1.60 53.24
CA CYS A 75 -38.02 0.64 53.66
C CYS A 75 -37.15 0.17 52.47
N THR A 76 -37.76 -0.17 51.34
CA THR A 76 -37.06 -0.56 50.11
C THR A 76 -36.19 0.58 49.59
N GLN A 77 -36.66 1.83 49.62
CA GLN A 77 -35.85 2.99 49.22
C GLN A 77 -34.62 3.19 50.13
N LYS A 78 -34.76 3.05 51.45
CA LYS A 78 -33.61 3.11 52.37
C LYS A 78 -32.60 1.99 52.08
N LEU A 79 -33.09 0.77 51.83
CA LEU A 79 -32.26 -0.36 51.44
C LEU A 79 -31.56 -0.12 50.10
N GLN A 80 -32.27 0.47 49.13
CA GLN A 80 -31.73 0.81 47.82
C GLN A 80 -30.56 1.79 47.93
N ILE A 81 -30.71 2.89 48.69
CA ILE A 81 -29.64 3.87 48.89
C ILE A 81 -28.41 3.21 49.53
N PHE A 82 -28.62 2.42 50.59
CA PHE A 82 -27.55 1.70 51.26
C PHE A 82 -26.80 0.74 50.32
N LEU A 83 -27.54 -0.04 49.53
CA LEU A 83 -26.95 -0.98 48.58
C LEU A 83 -26.23 -0.27 47.43
N GLN A 84 -26.76 0.86 46.94
CA GLN A 84 -26.13 1.65 45.88
C GLN A 84 -24.78 2.24 46.32
N GLU A 85 -24.68 2.77 47.53
CA GLU A 85 -23.42 3.29 48.08
C GLU A 85 -22.37 2.17 48.20
N ARG A 86 -22.79 1.01 48.73
CA ARG A 86 -21.91 -0.17 48.84
C ARG A 86 -21.48 -0.69 47.49
N PHE A 87 -22.42 -0.78 46.55
CA PHE A 87 -22.15 -1.21 45.18
C PHE A 87 -21.14 -0.28 44.52
N LYS A 88 -21.33 1.04 44.57
CA LYS A 88 -20.40 2.03 43.99
C LYS A 88 -18.97 1.86 44.50
N SER A 89 -18.81 1.61 45.81
CA SER A 89 -17.49 1.39 46.40
C SER A 89 -16.83 0.08 45.92
N LEU A 90 -17.60 -1.00 45.87
CA LEU A 90 -17.10 -2.32 45.45
C LEU A 90 -16.86 -2.38 43.94
N SER A 91 -17.77 -1.84 43.15
CA SER A 91 -17.68 -1.78 41.69
C SER A 91 -16.50 -0.95 41.24
N GLY A 92 -16.20 0.18 41.89
CA GLY A 92 -15.00 0.97 41.58
C GLY A 92 -13.69 0.22 41.85
N ARG A 93 -13.63 -0.57 42.93
CA ARG A 93 -12.47 -1.44 43.21
C ARG A 93 -12.35 -2.57 42.21
N MET A 94 -13.47 -3.20 41.85
CA MET A 94 -13.54 -4.26 40.84
C MET A 94 -13.13 -3.73 39.47
N GLU A 95 -13.64 -2.58 39.05
CA GLU A 95 -13.30 -1.90 37.80
C GLU A 95 -11.80 -1.63 37.73
N THR A 96 -11.23 -1.02 38.77
CA THR A 96 -9.79 -0.74 38.84
C THR A 96 -8.98 -2.02 38.69
N PHE A 97 -9.40 -3.11 39.33
CA PHE A 97 -8.70 -4.40 39.21
C PHE A 97 -8.82 -4.98 37.79
N LEU A 98 -10.03 -5.04 37.23
CA LEU A 98 -10.28 -5.63 35.91
C LEU A 98 -9.57 -4.84 34.81
N VAL A 99 -9.68 -3.50 34.82
CA VAL A 99 -9.00 -2.66 33.83
C VAL A 99 -7.48 -2.83 33.92
N ASN A 100 -6.90 -2.81 35.11
CA ASN A 100 -5.45 -2.85 35.26
C ASN A 100 -4.81 -4.25 35.12
N LYS A 101 -5.56 -5.32 35.32
CA LYS A 101 -5.01 -6.70 35.38
C LYS A 101 -5.56 -7.65 34.33
N VAL A 102 -6.77 -7.42 33.84
CA VAL A 102 -7.44 -8.31 32.88
C VAL A 102 -7.53 -7.66 31.51
N PHE A 103 -7.97 -6.40 31.47
CA PHE A 103 -8.16 -5.64 30.24
C PHE A 103 -7.03 -4.64 30.00
N SER A 104 -5.80 -5.01 30.35
CA SER A 104 -4.61 -4.20 30.07
C SER A 104 -3.62 -5.04 29.26
N VAL A 105 -3.09 -4.43 28.20
CA VAL A 105 -1.97 -5.00 27.47
C VAL A 105 -0.69 -4.48 28.14
N PRO A 106 0.21 -5.35 28.62
CA PRO A 106 1.45 -4.89 29.24
C PRO A 106 2.28 -4.06 28.26
N SER A 107 2.89 -2.98 28.73
CA SER A 107 3.67 -2.06 27.88
C SER A 107 4.90 -2.70 27.22
N ASN A 108 5.34 -3.85 27.72
CA ASN A 108 6.44 -4.64 27.17
C ASN A 108 5.98 -5.69 26.16
N VAL A 109 4.68 -5.79 25.88
CA VAL A 109 4.11 -6.74 24.93
C VAL A 109 3.63 -5.97 23.71
N LEU A 110 4.12 -6.40 22.56
CA LEU A 110 3.73 -5.88 21.27
C LEU A 110 2.71 -6.84 20.65
N LEU A 111 1.60 -6.30 20.17
CA LEU A 111 0.55 -7.09 19.53
C LEU A 111 1.06 -7.67 18.20
N PRO A 112 0.55 -8.84 17.76
CA PRO A 112 0.98 -9.47 16.52
C PRO A 112 0.87 -8.56 15.28
N GLU A 113 -0.14 -7.69 15.27
CA GLU A 113 -0.41 -6.72 14.20
C GLU A 113 0.72 -5.69 14.07
N ASP A 114 1.42 -5.39 15.17
CA ASP A 114 2.45 -4.36 15.21
C ASP A 114 3.86 -4.92 15.00
N GLN A 115 4.03 -6.25 14.87
CA GLN A 115 5.35 -6.87 14.65
C GLN A 115 6.18 -6.24 13.52
N PRO A 116 5.59 -5.76 12.40
CA PRO A 116 6.35 -5.05 11.38
C PRO A 116 7.01 -3.76 11.90
N HIS A 117 6.40 -3.07 12.87
CA HIS A 117 6.95 -1.85 13.45
C HIS A 117 8.19 -2.11 14.32
N GLU A 118 8.29 -3.28 14.96
CA GLU A 118 9.51 -3.70 15.67
C GLU A 118 10.65 -4.00 14.68
N LYS A 119 10.34 -4.65 13.56
CA LYS A 119 11.33 -5.02 12.54
C LYS A 119 11.83 -3.83 11.72
N TYR A 120 10.97 -2.84 11.48
CA TYR A 120 11.25 -1.69 10.61
C TYR A 120 10.90 -0.37 11.32
N PRO A 121 11.66 0.02 12.37
CA PRO A 121 11.37 1.23 13.15
C PRO A 121 11.54 2.52 12.35
N GLN A 122 12.38 2.51 11.30
CA GLN A 122 12.61 3.64 10.39
C GLN A 122 11.83 3.48 9.08
N GLY A 123 10.68 2.81 9.13
CA GLY A 123 9.88 2.48 7.95
C GLY A 123 9.59 3.69 7.05
N LEU A 124 9.43 4.90 7.60
CA LEU A 124 9.16 6.09 6.78
C LEU A 124 10.33 6.47 5.86
N GLU A 125 11.56 6.51 6.36
CA GLU A 125 12.71 6.89 5.53
C GLU A 125 13.03 5.80 4.49
N GLU A 126 12.89 4.53 4.87
CA GLU A 126 13.06 3.40 3.96
C GLU A 126 11.98 3.37 2.88
N VAL A 127 10.71 3.66 3.24
CA VAL A 127 9.61 3.77 2.27
C VAL A 127 9.87 4.89 1.28
N LEU A 128 10.30 6.07 1.74
CA LEU A 128 10.61 7.19 0.84
C LEU A 128 11.76 6.85 -0.12
N LYS A 129 12.80 6.15 0.36
CA LYS A 129 13.90 5.67 -0.49
C LYS A 129 13.45 4.61 -1.49
N LEU A 130 12.53 3.74 -1.10
CA LEU A 130 11.95 2.74 -2.00
C LEU A 130 11.07 3.40 -3.07
N GLU A 131 10.26 4.38 -2.69
CA GLU A 131 9.44 5.16 -3.63
C GLU A 131 10.31 5.89 -4.65
N SER A 132 11.40 6.55 -4.22
CA SER A 132 12.32 7.20 -5.16
C SER A 132 13.03 6.20 -6.08
N SER A 133 13.46 5.06 -5.54
CA SER A 133 14.09 4.00 -6.34
C SER A 133 13.12 3.40 -7.36
N LEU A 134 11.83 3.29 -7.00
CA LEU A 134 10.78 2.82 -7.90
C LEU A 134 10.56 3.80 -9.06
N THR A 135 10.53 5.11 -8.77
CA THR A 135 10.37 6.13 -9.82
C THR A 135 11.57 6.14 -10.76
N ASP A 136 12.79 6.03 -10.23
CA ASP A 136 14.01 5.98 -11.04
C ASP A 136 14.02 4.74 -11.94
N LEU A 137 13.61 3.58 -11.40
CA LEU A 137 13.54 2.34 -12.16
C LEU A 137 12.48 2.40 -13.26
N GLN A 138 11.32 3.00 -12.98
CA GLN A 138 10.26 3.20 -13.99
C GLN A 138 10.73 4.12 -15.13
N GLN A 139 11.45 5.18 -14.81
CA GLN A 139 12.03 6.08 -15.81
C GLN A 139 13.07 5.34 -16.65
N ALA A 140 14.00 4.61 -16.01
CA ALA A 140 15.01 3.82 -16.71
C ALA A 140 14.37 2.78 -17.65
N TYR A 141 13.33 2.09 -17.19
CA TYR A 141 12.58 1.15 -18.02
C TYR A 141 11.97 1.81 -19.26
N GLN A 142 11.36 2.99 -19.12
CA GLN A 142 10.82 3.73 -20.27
C GLN A 142 11.91 4.16 -21.25
N THR A 143 13.07 4.61 -20.76
CA THR A 143 14.19 4.98 -21.64
C THR A 143 14.74 3.78 -22.39
N GLU A 144 14.83 2.62 -21.73
CA GLU A 144 15.27 1.36 -22.36
C GLU A 144 14.27 0.88 -23.43
N LEU A 145 12.97 1.04 -23.20
CA LEU A 145 11.95 0.76 -24.22
C LEU A 145 12.12 1.66 -25.46
N CYS A 146 12.33 2.97 -25.25
CA CYS A 146 12.57 3.91 -26.34
C CYS A 146 13.86 3.57 -27.10
N ALA A 147 14.95 3.25 -26.39
CA ALA A 147 16.21 2.86 -26.99
C ALA A 147 16.07 1.57 -27.82
N ARG A 148 15.36 0.56 -27.29
CA ARG A 148 15.03 -0.66 -28.04
C ARG A 148 14.27 -0.36 -29.32
N GLN A 149 13.28 0.54 -29.27
CA GLN A 149 12.50 0.89 -30.45
C GLN A 149 13.35 1.61 -31.51
N ALA A 150 14.27 2.50 -31.08
CA ALA A 150 15.21 3.16 -31.98
C ALA A 150 16.16 2.16 -32.65
N LEU A 151 16.69 1.20 -31.89
CA LEU A 151 17.57 0.15 -32.43
C LEU A 151 16.84 -0.75 -33.45
N LEU A 152 15.56 -1.06 -33.23
CA LEU A 152 14.76 -1.81 -34.20
C LEU A 152 14.56 -1.01 -35.50
N ALA A 153 14.29 0.29 -35.40
CA ALA A 153 14.16 1.16 -36.58
C ALA A 153 15.49 1.27 -37.35
N GLU A 154 16.62 1.42 -36.65
CA GLU A 154 17.94 1.46 -37.26
C GLU A 154 18.27 0.14 -37.98
N LEU A 155 17.87 -1.00 -37.42
CA LEU A 155 18.06 -2.31 -38.04
C LEU A 155 17.27 -2.44 -39.35
N ASP A 156 16.03 -1.95 -39.37
CA ASP A 156 15.22 -1.91 -40.60
C ASP A 156 15.86 -0.98 -41.66
N GLU A 157 16.33 0.21 -41.28
CA GLU A 157 17.05 1.11 -42.19
C GLU A 157 18.33 0.46 -42.77
N GLN A 158 19.10 -0.23 -41.92
CA GLN A 158 20.29 -0.96 -42.36
C GLN A 158 19.95 -2.09 -43.35
N ARG A 159 18.81 -2.76 -43.17
CA ARG A 159 18.34 -3.78 -44.12
C ARG A 159 18.02 -3.15 -45.47
N ASP A 160 17.31 -2.04 -45.48
CA ASP A 160 16.91 -1.36 -46.72
C ASP A 160 18.14 -0.85 -47.49
N VAL A 161 19.12 -0.25 -46.80
CA VAL A 161 20.39 0.19 -47.42
C VAL A 161 21.19 -1.00 -47.97
N ARG A 162 21.20 -2.12 -47.25
CA ARG A 162 21.89 -3.34 -47.71
C ARG A 162 21.25 -3.89 -49.00
N GLU A 163 19.93 -3.93 -49.07
CA GLU A 163 19.22 -4.37 -50.29
C GLU A 163 19.53 -3.47 -51.48
N GLN A 164 19.63 -2.14 -51.27
CA GLN A 164 20.04 -1.20 -52.31
C GLN A 164 21.47 -1.45 -52.79
N LEU A 165 22.42 -1.67 -51.86
CA LEU A 165 23.81 -1.97 -52.20
C LEU A 165 23.95 -3.29 -52.95
N ASP A 166 23.24 -4.34 -52.52
CA ASP A 166 23.20 -5.63 -53.22
C ASP A 166 22.62 -5.48 -54.63
N GLY A 167 21.63 -4.61 -54.82
CA GLY A 167 21.09 -4.25 -56.13
C GLY A 167 22.12 -3.57 -57.03
N ILE A 168 22.89 -2.61 -56.49
CA ILE A 168 23.97 -1.93 -57.23
C ILE A 168 25.08 -2.91 -57.61
N LEU A 169 25.49 -3.79 -56.70
CA LEU A 169 26.49 -4.82 -56.97
C LEU A 169 26.06 -5.74 -58.11
N LYS A 170 24.82 -6.24 -58.08
CA LYS A 170 24.25 -7.04 -59.19
C LYS A 170 24.25 -6.28 -60.51
N TRP A 171 23.84 -5.01 -60.50
CA TRP A 171 23.85 -4.19 -61.70
C TRP A 171 25.26 -4.01 -62.28
N ILE A 172 26.27 -3.81 -61.43
CA ILE A 172 27.68 -3.75 -61.86
C ILE A 172 28.14 -5.08 -62.46
N GLU A 173 27.79 -6.21 -61.83
CA GLU A 173 28.10 -7.54 -62.34
C GLU A 173 27.45 -7.81 -63.70
N GLU A 174 26.17 -7.46 -63.87
CA GLU A 174 25.45 -7.55 -65.14
C GLU A 174 26.08 -6.68 -66.23
N LEU A 175 26.47 -5.44 -65.91
CA LEU A 175 27.13 -4.53 -66.84
C LEU A 175 28.49 -5.08 -67.29
N GLN A 176 29.28 -5.64 -66.35
CA GLN A 176 30.54 -6.31 -66.67
C GLN A 176 30.31 -7.55 -67.54
N ALA A 177 29.27 -8.34 -67.26
CA ALA A 177 28.93 -9.53 -68.03
C ALA A 177 28.51 -9.18 -69.47
N MET A 178 27.65 -8.17 -69.65
CA MET A 178 27.24 -7.67 -70.97
C MET A 178 28.44 -7.19 -71.80
N TRP A 179 29.34 -6.43 -71.19
CA TRP A 179 30.55 -5.94 -71.84
C TRP A 179 31.47 -7.07 -72.30
N MET A 180 31.63 -8.10 -71.47
CA MET A 180 32.41 -9.30 -71.81
C MET A 180 31.73 -10.10 -72.94
N GLN A 181 30.39 -10.14 -73.00
CA GLN A 181 29.63 -10.79 -74.08
C GLN A 181 29.75 -10.06 -75.42
N GLU A 182 29.86 -8.73 -75.41
CA GLU A 182 30.11 -7.90 -76.61
C GLU A 182 31.57 -8.03 -77.13
N GLY A 183 32.39 -8.89 -76.52
CA GLY A 183 33.74 -9.20 -76.98
C GLY A 183 34.78 -8.14 -76.60
N MET A 184 34.38 -7.15 -75.81
CA MET A 184 35.30 -6.17 -75.24
C MET A 184 35.91 -6.77 -73.97
N GLY A 185 37.24 -6.91 -73.95
CA GLY A 185 37.98 -7.32 -72.74
C GLY A 185 37.92 -6.25 -71.64
N SER A 186 38.91 -6.21 -70.74
CA SER A 186 38.93 -5.19 -69.68
C SER A 186 38.79 -3.77 -70.27
N PHE A 187 37.93 -2.93 -69.67
CA PHE A 187 37.70 -1.56 -70.12
C PHE A 187 39.01 -0.79 -70.35
N ASN A 188 39.95 -0.98 -69.42
CA ASN A 188 41.25 -0.33 -69.43
C ASN A 188 42.13 -0.81 -70.60
N SER A 189 42.13 -2.12 -70.89
CA SER A 189 42.85 -2.66 -72.06
C SER A 189 42.24 -2.22 -73.38
N SER A 190 40.90 -2.15 -73.48
CA SER A 190 40.19 -1.76 -74.69
C SER A 190 40.43 -0.28 -75.02
N PHE A 191 40.32 0.62 -74.03
CA PHE A 191 40.66 2.04 -74.20
C PHE A 191 42.15 2.25 -74.50
N HIS A 192 43.03 1.50 -73.84
CA HIS A 192 44.47 1.58 -74.12
C HIS A 192 44.81 1.17 -75.56
N GLY A 193 44.21 0.08 -76.04
CA GLY A 193 44.34 -0.37 -77.44
C GLY A 193 43.84 0.67 -78.45
N MET A 194 42.69 1.30 -78.16
CA MET A 194 42.15 2.38 -78.99
C MET A 194 43.08 3.59 -79.03
N ILE A 195 43.56 4.07 -77.88
CA ILE A 195 44.49 5.22 -77.82
C ILE A 195 45.80 4.92 -78.55
N GLN A 196 46.36 3.72 -78.39
CA GLN A 196 47.57 3.33 -79.13
C GLN A 196 47.32 3.30 -80.65
N SER A 197 46.16 2.80 -81.08
CA SER A 197 45.80 2.73 -82.50
C SER A 197 45.60 4.13 -83.10
N VAL A 198 44.96 5.04 -82.36
CA VAL A 198 44.80 6.45 -82.74
C VAL A 198 46.15 7.16 -82.83
N ARG A 199 47.07 6.93 -81.87
CA ARG A 199 48.43 7.49 -81.96
C ARG A 199 49.18 6.99 -83.20
N LYS A 200 49.09 5.69 -83.50
CA LYS A 200 49.71 5.13 -84.71
C LYS A 200 49.12 5.75 -85.98
N LEU A 201 47.80 5.90 -86.04
CA LEU A 201 47.11 6.58 -87.14
C LEU A 201 47.52 8.04 -87.29
N GLN A 202 47.62 8.80 -86.20
CA GLN A 202 48.10 10.19 -86.23
C GLN A 202 49.54 10.29 -86.74
N THR A 203 50.38 9.30 -86.39
CA THR A 203 51.77 9.24 -86.87
C THR A 203 51.80 8.99 -88.38
N VAL A 204 51.02 8.02 -88.87
CA VAL A 204 50.91 7.70 -90.31
C VAL A 204 50.28 8.85 -91.09
N ILE A 205 49.25 9.52 -90.56
CA ILE A 205 48.66 10.71 -91.20
C ILE A 205 49.70 11.85 -91.27
N GLY A 206 50.52 12.03 -90.23
CA GLY A 206 51.62 13.00 -90.24
C GLY A 206 52.73 12.68 -91.24
N GLU A 207 52.93 11.40 -91.56
CA GLU A 207 53.85 10.94 -92.61
C GLU A 207 53.27 11.11 -94.02
N ILE A 208 51.94 10.99 -94.19
CA ILE A 208 51.23 11.19 -95.46
C ILE A 208 51.01 12.69 -95.78
N SER A 209 51.00 13.57 -94.77
CA SER A 209 50.83 15.02 -94.93
C SER A 209 52.15 15.79 -95.12
N LYS A 210 53.28 15.09 -95.31
CA LYS A 210 54.56 15.63 -95.76
C LYS A 210 54.78 15.31 -97.23
#